data_AF-A0A134A051-F1
#
_entry.id   AF-A0A134A051-F1
#
_cell.length_a   1.000
_cell.length_b   1.000
_cell.length_c   1.000
_cell.angle_alpha   90.00
_cell.angle_beta   90.00
_cell.angle_gamma   90.00
#
_symmetry.space_group_name_H-M   'P 1'
#
loop_
_entity.id
_entity.type
_entity.pdbx_description
1 polymer ?
#
loop_
_entity_poly.entity_id
_entity_poly.type
_entity_poly.pdbx_seq_one_letter_code
_entity_poly.pdbx_strand_id
1 'polypeptide(L)'
;MLRKYKKILCTTITIIILFALYTVNKIAFFHDPEFERLVRENKSNYEMVSIDEYKRINPIEGILWKDDLKDVDNIYIDFRKYKIRDISDLVYFKNAKLISLVYSSAYYGDKSIYEDENVLDNLYKIKDLKYLDDLQLYHLKVDDKDIENIKEMFPNARVIIE
;
A
#
# COMPACT_ATOMS: atom_id res chain seq x y z
N MET A 1 -4.09 -40.21 35.05
CA MET A 1 -5.09 -39.59 34.14
C MET A 1 -4.88 -38.09 33.93
N LEU A 2 -4.64 -37.28 34.97
CA LEU A 2 -4.43 -35.82 34.90
C LEU A 2 -3.39 -35.36 33.84
N ARG A 3 -2.27 -36.09 33.73
CA ARG A 3 -1.18 -35.79 32.77
C ARG A 3 -1.59 -35.99 31.30
N LYS A 4 -2.53 -36.90 31.02
CA LYS A 4 -3.06 -37.16 29.66
C LYS A 4 -4.01 -36.03 29.24
N TYR A 5 -4.89 -35.60 30.14
CA TYR A 5 -5.77 -34.44 29.93
C TYR A 5 -4.98 -33.13 29.76
N LYS A 6 -3.94 -32.91 30.57
CA LYS A 6 -3.04 -31.75 30.40
C LYS A 6 -2.35 -31.74 29.03
N LYS A 7 -1.88 -32.90 28.55
CA LYS A 7 -1.29 -33.02 27.20
C LYS A 7 -2.30 -32.71 26.09
N ILE A 8 -3.49 -33.29 26.15
CA ILE A 8 -4.56 -33.04 25.17
C ILE A 8 -4.92 -31.55 25.16
N LEU A 9 -5.11 -30.94 26.33
CA LEU A 9 -5.40 -29.51 26.46
C LEU A 9 -4.28 -28.65 25.85
N CYS A 10 -3.01 -28.93 26.18
CA CYS A 10 -1.88 -28.22 25.59
C CYS A 10 -1.84 -28.35 24.07
N THR A 11 -2.01 -29.54 23.52
CA THR A 11 -2.03 -29.77 22.07
C THR A 11 -3.18 -28.99 21.40
N THR A 12 -4.38 -29.04 21.97
CA THR A 12 -5.54 -28.30 21.45
C THR A 12 -5.30 -26.79 21.46
N ILE A 13 -4.76 -26.24 22.56
CA ILE A 13 -4.42 -24.81 22.66
C ILE A 13 -3.38 -24.43 21.59
N THR A 14 -2.34 -25.24 21.41
CA THR A 14 -1.33 -24.98 20.37
C THR A 14 -1.96 -24.94 18.98
N ILE A 15 -2.86 -25.86 18.65
CA ILE A 15 -3.55 -25.87 17.35
C ILE A 15 -4.39 -24.60 17.16
N ILE A 16 -5.13 -24.18 18.20
CA ILE A 16 -5.95 -22.95 18.15
C ILE A 16 -5.06 -21.72 17.93
N ILE A 17 -3.94 -21.61 18.64
CA ILE A 17 -2.99 -20.49 18.48
C ILE A 17 -2.41 -20.49 17.07
N LEU A 18 -1.99 -21.64 16.54
CA LEU A 18 -1.46 -21.73 15.19
C LEU A 18 -2.50 -21.32 14.15
N PHE A 19 -3.76 -21.74 14.33
CA PHE A 19 -4.85 -21.36 13.43
C PHE A 19 -5.17 -19.86 13.49
N ALA A 20 -5.17 -19.28 14.70
CA ALA A 20 -5.36 -17.85 14.90
C ALA A 20 -4.23 -17.04 14.24
N LEU A 21 -2.97 -17.42 14.48
CA LEU A 21 -1.81 -16.78 13.86
C LEU A 21 -1.84 -16.89 12.33
N TYR A 22 -2.20 -18.07 11.81
CA TYR A 22 -2.38 -18.27 10.37
C TYR A 22 -3.46 -17.36 9.78
N THR A 23 -4.57 -17.17 10.48
CA THR A 23 -5.67 -16.31 10.04
C THR A 23 -5.28 -14.83 10.12
N VAL A 24 -4.71 -14.38 11.23
CA VAL A 24 -4.26 -13.00 11.44
C VAL A 24 -3.19 -12.61 10.41
N ASN A 25 -2.31 -13.55 10.02
CA ASN A 25 -1.30 -13.28 9.00
C ASN A 25 -1.89 -12.98 7.61
N LYS A 26 -3.15 -13.34 7.35
CA LYS A 26 -3.84 -13.00 6.09
C LYS A 26 -4.48 -11.61 6.11
N ILE A 27 -4.58 -10.98 7.27
CA ILE A 27 -5.17 -9.64 7.42
C ILE A 27 -4.14 -8.60 6.98
N ALA A 28 -4.57 -7.63 6.18
CA ALA A 28 -3.77 -6.46 5.82
C ALA A 28 -3.88 -5.41 6.95
N PHE A 29 -2.79 -5.22 7.68
CA PHE A 29 -2.68 -4.18 8.69
C PHE A 29 -1.95 -2.99 8.07
N PHE A 30 -2.58 -1.83 8.08
CA PHE A 30 -2.00 -0.60 7.58
C PHE A 30 -1.36 0.18 8.72
N HIS A 31 -0.12 0.62 8.54
CA HIS A 31 0.63 1.44 9.48
C HIS A 31 0.13 2.88 9.48
N ASP A 32 -0.30 3.38 8.32
CA ASP A 32 -0.91 4.69 8.17
C ASP A 32 -2.44 4.57 8.11
N PRO A 33 -3.19 5.19 9.07
CA PRO A 33 -4.64 5.14 9.06
C PRO A 33 -5.27 5.88 7.88
N GLU A 34 -4.61 6.89 7.30
CA GLU A 34 -5.10 7.56 6.10
C GLU A 34 -4.89 6.71 4.85
N PHE A 35 -3.85 5.87 4.84
CA PHE A 35 -3.68 4.88 3.76
C PHE A 35 -4.78 3.82 3.86
N GLU A 36 -5.07 3.31 5.06
CA GLU A 36 -6.22 2.42 5.27
C GLU A 36 -7.53 3.08 4.80
N ARG A 37 -7.74 4.35 5.13
CA ARG A 37 -8.92 5.11 4.71
C ARG A 37 -9.00 5.21 3.19
N LEU A 38 -7.90 5.51 2.50
CA LEU A 38 -7.82 5.54 1.04
C LEU A 38 -8.27 4.21 0.44
N VAL A 39 -7.72 3.09 0.93
CA VAL A 39 -8.06 1.74 0.45
C VAL A 39 -9.55 1.48 0.64
N ARG A 40 -10.09 1.74 1.84
CA ARG A 40 -11.50 1.48 2.14
C ARG A 40 -12.44 2.31 1.29
N GLU A 41 -12.10 3.58 1.06
CA GLU A 41 -12.95 4.50 0.32
C GLU A 41 -12.89 4.30 -1.20
N ASN A 42 -11.77 3.85 -1.77
CA ASN A 42 -11.56 3.93 -3.23
C ASN A 42 -11.10 2.63 -3.90
N LYS A 43 -10.82 1.55 -3.16
CA LYS A 43 -10.41 0.29 -3.77
C LYS A 43 -11.58 -0.36 -4.55
N SER A 44 -11.38 -0.53 -5.85
CA SER A 44 -12.25 -1.29 -6.75
C SER A 44 -11.64 -2.66 -7.06
N ASN A 45 -12.15 -3.37 -8.06
CA ASN A 45 -11.61 -4.68 -8.43
C ASN A 45 -10.20 -4.60 -9.00
N TYR A 46 -9.91 -3.58 -9.82
CA TYR A 46 -8.64 -3.46 -10.54
C TYR A 46 -7.88 -2.16 -10.22
N GLU A 47 -8.51 -1.21 -9.55
CA GLU A 47 -7.94 0.12 -9.36
C GLU A 47 -8.16 0.62 -7.93
N MET A 48 -7.23 1.43 -7.44
CA MET A 48 -7.35 2.21 -6.21
C MET A 48 -6.92 3.64 -6.51
N VAL A 49 -7.88 4.55 -6.64
CA VAL A 49 -7.65 5.90 -7.16
C VAL A 49 -8.20 6.94 -6.19
N SER A 50 -7.36 7.87 -5.74
CA SER A 50 -7.72 8.96 -4.80
C SER A 50 -8.57 10.11 -5.41
N ILE A 51 -9.32 9.85 -6.48
CA ILE A 51 -10.22 10.82 -7.14
C ILE A 51 -11.65 10.61 -6.63
N ASP A 52 -12.35 11.69 -6.28
CA ASP A 52 -13.69 11.60 -5.65
C ASP A 52 -14.73 10.86 -6.50
N GLU A 53 -14.63 10.94 -7.83
CA GLU A 53 -15.52 10.21 -8.75
C GLU A 53 -15.40 8.68 -8.65
N TYR A 54 -14.24 8.19 -8.20
CA TYR A 54 -13.95 6.77 -8.01
C TYR A 54 -14.21 6.30 -6.58
N LYS A 55 -14.67 7.20 -5.70
CA LYS A 55 -15.03 6.86 -4.33
C LYS A 55 -16.21 5.88 -4.33
N ARG A 56 -16.05 4.80 -3.58
CA ARG A 56 -17.11 3.80 -3.41
C ARG A 56 -18.30 4.43 -2.71
N ILE A 57 -19.50 4.11 -3.19
CA ILE A 57 -20.76 4.48 -2.52
C ILE A 57 -20.75 4.00 -1.07
N ASN A 58 -20.28 2.77 -0.85
CA ASN A 58 -20.09 2.19 0.48
C ASN A 58 -18.60 1.82 0.64
N PRO A 59 -17.87 2.42 1.59
CA PRO A 59 -16.50 2.03 1.92
C PRO A 59 -16.38 0.55 2.33
N ILE A 60 -15.18 -0.02 2.26
CA ILE A 60 -14.98 -1.40 2.71
C ILE A 60 -15.09 -1.41 4.24
N GLU A 61 -16.11 -2.09 4.74
CA GLU A 61 -16.29 -2.31 6.18
C GLU A 61 -15.65 -3.63 6.61
N GLY A 62 -15.20 -3.71 7.85
CA GLY A 62 -14.62 -4.93 8.43
C GLY A 62 -13.17 -5.19 8.04
N ILE A 63 -12.80 -6.48 8.02
CA ILE A 63 -11.40 -6.93 7.84
C ILE A 63 -10.98 -6.76 6.38
N LEU A 64 -9.83 -6.11 6.16
CA LEU A 64 -9.15 -6.10 4.87
C LEU A 64 -8.25 -7.34 4.79
N TRP A 65 -8.49 -8.20 3.80
CA TRP A 65 -7.63 -9.36 3.56
C TRP A 65 -6.56 -9.01 2.54
N LYS A 66 -5.33 -9.47 2.75
CA LYS A 66 -4.22 -9.30 1.79
C LYS A 66 -4.59 -9.85 0.41
N ASP A 67 -5.37 -10.93 0.38
CA ASP A 67 -5.84 -11.53 -0.87
C ASP A 67 -6.76 -10.61 -1.67
N ASP A 68 -7.51 -9.69 -1.04
CA ASP A 68 -8.40 -8.76 -1.74
C ASP A 68 -7.64 -7.61 -2.40
N LEU A 69 -6.42 -7.33 -1.94
CA LEU A 69 -5.57 -6.23 -2.41
C LEU A 69 -4.66 -6.65 -3.56
N LYS A 70 -4.39 -7.96 -3.70
CA LYS A 70 -3.45 -8.46 -4.70
C LYS A 70 -3.91 -8.20 -6.14
N ASP A 71 -5.22 -8.12 -6.39
CA ASP A 71 -5.81 -8.03 -7.73
C ASP A 71 -5.93 -6.59 -8.25
N VAL A 72 -5.44 -5.61 -7.49
CA VAL A 72 -5.40 -4.21 -7.91
C VAL A 72 -4.17 -4.00 -8.80
N ASP A 73 -4.41 -3.57 -10.04
CA ASP A 73 -3.39 -3.34 -11.06
C ASP A 73 -2.92 -1.87 -11.04
N ASN A 74 -3.84 -0.92 -10.83
CA ASN A 74 -3.54 0.52 -10.92
C ASN A 74 -3.75 1.21 -9.56
N ILE A 75 -2.72 1.90 -9.08
CA ILE A 75 -2.73 2.62 -7.81
C ILE A 75 -2.40 4.08 -8.04
N TYR A 76 -3.27 4.97 -7.57
CA TYR A 76 -3.08 6.42 -7.62
C TYR A 76 -3.35 7.04 -6.25
N ILE A 77 -2.28 7.56 -5.62
CA ILE A 77 -2.28 8.11 -4.27
C ILE A 77 -2.01 9.61 -4.34
N ASP A 78 -2.99 10.40 -3.88
CA ASP A 78 -2.87 11.86 -3.72
C ASP A 78 -2.60 12.22 -2.26
N PHE A 79 -1.35 12.58 -1.98
CA PHE A 79 -0.90 12.95 -0.64
C PHE A 79 -1.50 14.27 -0.15
N ARG A 80 -1.92 15.17 -1.04
CA ARG A 80 -2.61 16.40 -0.60
C ARG A 80 -3.94 16.06 0.08
N LYS A 81 -4.65 15.08 -0.47
CA LYS A 81 -5.99 14.70 -0.04
C LYS A 81 -5.98 13.77 1.16
N TYR A 82 -5.18 12.70 1.11
CA TYR A 82 -5.14 11.70 2.17
C TYR A 82 -4.07 11.99 3.22
N LYS A 83 -3.07 12.86 2.96
CA LYS A 83 -2.00 13.18 3.92
C LYS A 83 -1.27 11.93 4.45
N ILE A 84 -1.17 10.91 3.60
CA ILE A 84 -0.47 9.65 3.89
C ILE A 84 1.01 9.96 4.05
N ARG A 85 1.63 9.38 5.07
CA ARG A 85 3.05 9.54 5.43
C ARG A 85 3.82 8.23 5.36
N ASP A 86 3.12 7.09 5.43
CA ASP A 86 3.71 5.76 5.31
C ASP A 86 2.98 4.96 4.22
N ILE A 87 3.72 4.60 3.17
CA ILE A 87 3.23 3.79 2.03
C ILE A 87 3.80 2.36 2.03
N SER A 88 4.45 1.94 3.12
CA SER A 88 5.12 0.62 3.21
C SER A 88 4.17 -0.55 2.97
N ASP A 89 2.88 -0.37 3.24
CA ASP A 89 1.82 -1.37 3.02
C ASP A 89 1.41 -1.54 1.55
N LEU A 90 2.00 -0.78 0.63
CA LEU A 90 1.90 -1.06 -0.81
C LEU A 90 2.39 -2.47 -1.16
N VAL A 91 3.18 -3.10 -0.31
CA VAL A 91 3.61 -4.51 -0.44
C VAL A 91 2.43 -5.50 -0.51
N TYR A 92 1.24 -5.12 -0.05
CA TYR A 92 0.05 -5.97 -0.18
C TYR A 92 -0.50 -6.04 -1.63
N PHE A 93 -0.16 -5.07 -2.48
CA PHE A 93 -0.68 -4.93 -3.84
C PHE A 93 0.21 -5.67 -4.85
N LYS A 94 0.27 -6.99 -4.70
CA LYS A 94 1.26 -7.83 -5.40
C LYS A 94 1.20 -7.79 -6.92
N ASN A 95 0.04 -7.51 -7.52
CA ASN A 95 -0.12 -7.43 -8.97
C ASN A 95 -0.17 -5.99 -9.49
N ALA A 96 0.17 -4.99 -8.68
CA ALA A 96 0.24 -3.60 -9.13
C ALA A 96 1.22 -3.48 -10.30
N LYS A 97 0.71 -2.89 -11.39
CA LYS A 97 1.43 -2.59 -12.63
C LYS A 97 1.79 -1.12 -12.73
N LEU A 98 0.91 -0.26 -12.25
CA LEU A 98 1.12 1.18 -12.20
C LEU A 98 0.94 1.67 -10.77
N ILE A 99 1.94 2.38 -10.26
CA ILE A 99 1.87 3.11 -9.01
C ILE A 99 2.18 4.57 -9.30
N SER A 100 1.20 5.43 -9.08
CA SER A 100 1.31 6.88 -9.22
C SER A 100 1.16 7.53 -7.85
N LEU A 101 2.25 8.16 -7.40
CA LEU A 101 2.37 8.84 -6.13
C LEU A 101 2.44 10.33 -6.41
N VAL A 102 1.43 11.08 -5.98
CA VAL A 102 1.26 12.45 -6.43
C VAL A 102 0.92 13.40 -5.30
N TYR A 103 1.34 14.65 -5.45
CA TYR A 103 0.66 15.78 -4.86
C TYR A 103 -0.20 16.44 -5.93
N SER A 104 -1.53 16.35 -5.83
CA SER A 104 -2.38 17.12 -6.73
C SER A 104 -2.10 18.62 -6.62
N SER A 105 -2.34 19.38 -7.68
CA SER A 105 -2.22 20.84 -7.69
C SER A 105 -3.19 21.51 -6.70
N ALA A 106 -2.80 22.61 -6.07
CA ALA A 106 -3.65 23.40 -5.18
C ALA A 106 -4.81 24.08 -5.92
N TYR A 107 -4.50 24.51 -7.15
CA TYR A 107 -5.37 25.23 -8.06
C TYR A 107 -4.87 25.00 -9.50
N TYR A 108 -5.70 25.35 -10.48
CA TYR A 108 -5.32 25.20 -11.89
C TYR A 108 -4.07 26.03 -12.23
N GLY A 109 -3.03 25.38 -12.73
CA GLY A 109 -1.75 26.02 -13.06
C GLY A 109 -0.74 26.05 -11.92
N ASP A 110 -1.04 25.47 -10.76
CA ASP A 110 -0.05 25.26 -9.70
C ASP A 110 1.01 24.23 -10.14
N LYS A 111 2.26 24.70 -10.20
CA LYS A 111 3.46 23.93 -10.56
C LYS A 111 4.39 23.72 -9.36
N SER A 112 3.88 23.91 -8.15
CA SER A 112 4.67 23.74 -6.94
C SER A 112 5.12 22.29 -6.78
N ILE A 113 6.30 22.11 -6.20
CA ILE A 113 6.85 20.82 -5.82
C ILE A 113 6.76 20.75 -4.29
N TYR A 114 6.25 19.63 -3.76
CA TYR A 114 5.97 19.46 -2.35
C TYR A 114 7.02 18.59 -1.68
N GLU A 115 7.48 19.03 -0.50
CA GLU A 115 8.32 18.19 0.35
C GLU A 115 7.47 17.07 0.93
N ASP A 116 8.05 15.87 0.95
CA ASP A 116 7.48 14.73 1.64
C ASP A 116 8.45 14.28 2.73
N GLU A 117 7.94 14.09 3.94
CA GLU A 117 8.77 13.81 5.11
C GLU A 117 9.25 12.34 5.16
N ASN A 118 8.56 11.35 4.56
CA ASN A 118 8.88 9.92 4.75
C ASN A 118 8.38 8.93 3.65
N VAL A 119 7.56 9.35 2.69
CA VAL A 119 6.96 8.48 1.67
C VAL A 119 8.02 7.92 0.74
N LEU A 120 8.98 8.75 0.30
CA LEU A 120 10.06 8.31 -0.59
C LEU A 120 10.95 7.25 0.07
N ASP A 121 11.17 7.36 1.38
CA ASP A 121 11.92 6.39 2.16
C ASP A 121 11.25 5.01 2.18
N ASN A 122 9.97 4.90 1.84
CA ASN A 122 9.27 3.62 1.83
C ASN A 122 9.32 2.92 0.46
N LEU A 123 9.82 3.57 -0.60
CA LEU A 123 9.84 3.00 -1.95
C LEU A 123 10.59 1.65 -2.01
N TYR A 124 11.64 1.48 -1.21
CA TYR A 124 12.37 0.19 -1.17
C TYR A 124 11.51 -1.00 -0.74
N LYS A 125 10.38 -0.78 -0.08
CA LYS A 125 9.45 -1.85 0.32
C LYS A 125 8.77 -2.51 -0.88
N ILE A 126 8.65 -1.78 -1.99
CA ILE A 126 7.96 -2.23 -3.19
C ILE A 126 8.91 -2.59 -4.34
N LYS A 127 10.24 -2.54 -4.11
CA LYS A 127 11.25 -2.88 -5.13
C LYS A 127 11.10 -4.30 -5.71
N ASP A 128 10.53 -5.22 -4.92
CA ASP A 128 10.35 -6.62 -5.28
C ASP A 128 8.97 -6.91 -5.90
N LEU A 129 8.17 -5.88 -6.21
CA LEU A 129 6.90 -6.05 -6.93
C LEU A 129 7.17 -6.53 -8.36
N LYS A 130 6.86 -7.80 -8.60
CA LYS A 130 7.16 -8.51 -9.85
C LYS A 130 6.52 -7.89 -11.10
N TYR A 131 5.34 -7.29 -10.95
CA TYR A 131 4.52 -6.81 -12.06
C TYR A 131 4.54 -5.29 -12.23
N LEU A 132 5.33 -4.57 -11.42
CA LEU A 132 5.39 -3.12 -11.50
C LEU A 132 6.10 -2.70 -12.79
N ASP A 133 5.32 -2.17 -13.72
CA ASP A 133 5.76 -1.71 -15.04
C ASP A 133 6.00 -0.19 -15.04
N ASP A 134 5.26 0.58 -14.24
CA ASP A 134 5.32 2.05 -14.20
C ASP A 134 5.26 2.58 -12.77
N LEU A 135 6.26 3.37 -12.37
CA LEU A 135 6.33 4.10 -11.11
C LEU A 135 6.43 5.60 -11.41
N GLN A 136 5.40 6.34 -11.00
CA GLN A 136 5.26 7.75 -11.31
C GLN A 136 5.27 8.57 -10.03
N LEU A 137 6.14 9.58 -9.96
CA LEU A 137 6.24 10.54 -8.86
C LEU A 137 5.93 11.94 -9.42
N TYR A 138 4.76 12.50 -9.09
CA TYR A 138 4.34 13.81 -9.59
C TYR A 138 4.25 14.87 -8.48
N HIS A 139 4.83 16.04 -8.74
CA HIS A 139 4.88 17.18 -7.82
C HIS A 139 5.51 16.87 -6.46
N LEU A 140 6.38 15.86 -6.42
CA LEU A 140 7.14 15.46 -5.23
C LEU A 140 8.58 16.00 -5.33
N LYS A 141 9.09 16.54 -4.23
CA LYS A 141 10.48 17.00 -4.17
C LYS A 141 11.40 15.78 -4.05
N VAL A 142 12.13 15.51 -5.13
CA VAL A 142 13.15 14.45 -5.20
C VAL A 142 14.46 15.11 -5.62
N ASP A 143 15.55 14.85 -4.90
CA ASP A 143 16.86 15.38 -5.28
C ASP A 143 17.53 14.51 -6.37
N ASP A 144 18.55 15.04 -7.05
CA ASP A 144 19.20 14.35 -8.16
C ASP A 144 19.77 12.97 -7.78
N LYS A 145 20.27 12.84 -6.54
CA LYS A 145 20.84 11.59 -6.04
C LYS A 145 19.74 10.55 -5.81
N ASP A 146 18.62 10.98 -5.25
CA ASP A 146 17.47 10.11 -5.02
C ASP A 146 16.80 9.69 -6.33
N ILE A 147 16.78 10.56 -7.34
CA ILE A 147 16.33 10.20 -8.70
C ILE A 147 17.14 9.03 -9.26
N GLU A 148 18.47 9.08 -9.15
CA GLU A 148 19.34 7.99 -9.59
C GLU A 148 19.10 6.72 -8.77
N ASN A 149 19.06 6.83 -7.44
CA ASN A 149 18.80 5.71 -6.54
C ASN A 149 17.46 5.00 -6.84
N ILE A 150 16.39 5.77 -7.09
CA ILE A 150 15.07 5.21 -7.40
C ILE A 150 15.13 4.46 -8.75
N LYS A 151 15.75 5.04 -9.78
CA LYS A 151 15.90 4.37 -11.08
C LYS A 151 16.69 3.07 -10.98
N GLU A 152 17.75 3.05 -10.17
CA GLU A 152 18.54 1.83 -9.91
C GLU A 152 17.75 0.79 -9.10
N MET A 153 16.87 1.23 -8.20
CA MET A 153 16.04 0.37 -7.37
C MET A 153 14.93 -0.35 -8.17
N PHE A 154 14.45 0.28 -9.25
CA PHE A 154 13.40 -0.26 -10.12
C PHE A 154 13.87 -0.43 -11.57
N PRO A 155 14.88 -1.28 -11.83
CA PRO A 155 15.54 -1.35 -13.15
C PRO A 155 14.63 -1.91 -14.25
N ASN A 156 13.54 -2.58 -13.90
CA ASN A 156 12.58 -3.16 -14.83
C ASN A 156 11.29 -2.34 -14.97
N ALA A 157 11.11 -1.28 -14.16
CA ALA A 157 9.96 -0.41 -14.24
C ALA A 157 10.35 0.89 -14.96
N ARG A 158 9.39 1.48 -15.67
CA ARG A 158 9.51 2.85 -16.13
C ARG A 158 9.35 3.78 -14.92
N VAL A 159 10.39 4.52 -14.57
CA VAL A 159 10.34 5.53 -13.51
C VAL A 159 10.16 6.92 -14.12
N ILE A 160 9.06 7.59 -13.79
CA ILE A 160 8.74 8.96 -14.22
C ILE A 160 8.73 9.87 -13.00
N ILE A 161 9.44 10.98 -13.06
CA ILE A 161 9.51 11.98 -11.98
C ILE A 161 9.31 13.35 -12.64
N GLU A 162 8.27 14.08 -12.25
CA GLU A 162 7.87 15.38 -12.84
C GLU A 162 7.29 16.35 -11.80
#